data_AF-A0A831P0Q9-F1
#
_entry.id   AF-A0A831P0Q9-F1
#
_cell.length_a   1.000
_cell.length_b   1.000
_cell.length_c   1.000
_cell.angle_alpha   90.00
_cell.angle_beta   90.00
_cell.angle_gamma   90.00
#
_symmetry.space_group_name_H-M   'P 1'
#
loop_
_entity.id
_entity.type
_entity.pdbx_description
1 polymer ?
#
loop_
_entity_poly.entity_id
_entity_poly.type
_entity_poly.pdbx_seq_one_letter_code
_entity_poly.pdbx_strand_id
1 'polypeptide(L)'
;MCKLNKNVLLILALFVMMIALGTPTAVQAQDVAAGSATATVQTPLTVTASAALVFGTIFQGVASSVAENTANAGVFTITGQATSGISIYMQLP
;
A
#
# COMPACT_ATOMS: atom_id res chain seq x y z
N MET A 1 59.65 -0.77 51.01
CA MET A 1 58.74 -1.28 49.95
C MET A 1 58.34 -2.70 50.31
N CYS A 2 57.09 -2.90 50.73
CA CYS A 2 56.57 -4.21 51.14
C CYS A 2 56.51 -5.14 49.90
N LYS A 3 57.18 -6.30 49.92
CA LYS A 3 57.12 -7.28 48.84
C LYS A 3 55.74 -7.93 48.84
N LEU A 4 54.89 -7.54 47.88
CA LEU A 4 53.59 -8.14 47.70
C LEU A 4 53.77 -9.63 47.34
N ASN A 5 53.20 -10.52 48.15
CA ASN A 5 53.30 -11.96 47.96
C ASN A 5 52.57 -12.36 46.66
N LYS A 6 53.24 -13.11 45.78
CA LYS A 6 52.69 -13.58 44.49
C LYS A 6 51.34 -14.29 44.66
N ASN A 7 51.13 -14.99 45.78
CA ASN A 7 49.86 -15.67 46.06
C ASN A 7 48.73 -14.67 46.38
N VAL A 8 49.04 -13.57 47.06
CA VAL A 8 48.08 -12.49 47.37
C VAL A 8 47.70 -11.74 46.09
N LEU A 9 48.66 -11.52 45.18
CA LEU A 9 48.40 -10.93 43.87
C LEU A 9 47.47 -11.82 43.03
N LEU A 10 47.68 -13.14 43.05
CA LEU A 10 46.89 -14.09 42.27
C LEU A 10 45.45 -14.20 42.78
N ILE A 11 45.25 -14.21 44.10
CA ILE A 11 43.92 -14.20 44.73
C ILE A 11 43.17 -12.90 44.39
N LEU A 12 43.86 -11.75 44.43
CA LEU A 12 43.24 -10.47 44.11
C LEU A 12 42.81 -10.39 42.63
N ALA A 13 43.64 -10.91 41.71
CA ALA A 13 43.30 -10.97 40.29
C ALA A 13 42.06 -11.85 40.04
N LEU A 14 41.97 -13.00 40.69
CA LEU A 14 40.80 -13.89 40.62
C LEU A 14 39.54 -13.23 41.18
N PHE A 15 39.66 -12.50 42.29
CA PHE A 15 38.53 -11.80 42.90
C PHE A 15 37.99 -10.68 42.01
N VAL A 16 38.89 -9.90 41.40
CA VAL A 16 38.50 -8.85 40.44
C VAL A 16 37.84 -9.44 39.19
N MET A 17 38.34 -10.57 38.69
CA MET A 17 37.75 -11.25 37.54
C MET A 17 36.36 -11.81 37.84
N MET A 18 36.14 -12.38 39.03
CA MET A 18 34.81 -12.83 39.46
C MET A 18 33.81 -11.67 39.52
N ILE A 19 34.22 -10.51 40.03
CA ILE A 19 33.36 -9.32 40.09
C ILE A 19 33.04 -8.81 38.69
N ALA A 20 34.02 -8.81 37.78
CA ALA A 20 33.84 -8.36 36.40
C ALA A 20 32.89 -9.26 35.59
N LEU A 21 32.81 -10.55 35.92
CA LEU A 21 31.92 -11.53 35.26
C LEU A 21 30.52 -11.59 35.89
N GLY A 22 30.34 -11.07 37.10
CA GLY A 22 29.08 -11.11 37.84
C GLY A 22 28.14 -9.93 37.61
N THR A 23 28.54 -8.92 36.83
CA THR A 23 27.67 -7.79 36.52
C THR A 23 26.69 -8.18 35.41
N PRO A 24 25.36 -8.08 35.63
CA PRO A 24 24.40 -8.33 34.57
C PRO A 24 24.60 -7.28 33.49
N THR A 25 25.13 -7.70 32.33
CA THR A 25 25.11 -6.86 31.15
C THR A 25 23.66 -6.63 30.77
N ALA A 26 23.23 -5.37 30.76
CA ALA A 26 21.90 -5.02 30.29
C ALA A 26 21.79 -5.46 28.83
N VAL A 27 21.09 -6.57 28.60
CA VAL A 27 20.75 -7.04 27.24
C VAL A 27 19.81 -5.99 26.67
N GLN A 28 20.35 -5.11 25.84
CA GLN A 28 19.56 -4.16 25.05
C GLN A 28 18.82 -4.97 23.98
N ALA A 29 17.71 -5.59 24.35
CA ALA A 29 16.79 -6.16 23.39
C ALA A 29 16.31 -5.02 22.48
N GLN A 30 16.46 -5.21 21.17
CA GLN A 30 15.94 -4.24 20.19
C GLN A 30 14.42 -4.30 20.26
N ASP A 31 13.78 -3.20 20.65
CA ASP A 31 12.33 -3.08 20.59
C ASP A 31 11.91 -3.07 19.12
N VAL A 32 11.48 -4.23 18.61
CA VAL A 32 10.97 -4.37 17.25
C VAL A 32 9.51 -3.94 17.28
N ALA A 33 9.29 -2.64 17.10
CA ALA A 33 7.95 -2.10 16.88
C ALA A 33 7.42 -2.62 15.53
N ALA A 34 6.51 -3.59 15.58
CA ALA A 34 5.79 -4.05 14.39
C ALA A 34 4.81 -2.96 13.93
N GLY A 35 5.26 -2.11 13.00
CA GLY A 35 4.40 -1.15 12.33
C GLY A 35 3.37 -1.89 11.46
N SER A 36 2.08 -1.72 11.75
CA SER A 36 1.00 -2.22 10.89
C SER A 36 0.37 -1.04 10.15
N ALA A 37 0.11 -1.24 8.86
CA ALA A 37 -0.64 -0.30 8.03
C ALA A 37 -1.84 -1.05 7.46
N THR A 38 -3.03 -0.53 7.72
CA THR A 38 -4.28 -1.03 7.13
C THR A 38 -4.66 -0.13 5.96
N ALA A 39 -4.82 -0.72 4.78
CA ALA A 39 -5.37 -0.04 3.60
C ALA A 39 -6.69 -0.71 3.20
N THR A 40 -7.69 0.09 2.87
CA THR A 40 -8.95 -0.42 2.30
C THR A 40 -8.79 -0.56 0.80
N VAL A 41 -8.99 -1.77 0.28
CA VAL A 41 -8.99 -2.02 -1.17
C VAL A 41 -10.37 -1.60 -1.71
N GLN A 42 -10.37 -0.59 -2.57
CA GLN A 42 -11.60 -0.11 -3.22
C GLN A 42 -11.89 -0.93 -4.48
N THR A 43 -13.17 -1.09 -4.79
CA THR A 43 -13.62 -1.78 -6.02
C THR A 43 -13.22 -0.98 -7.26
N PRO A 44 -12.56 -1.59 -8.26
CA PRO A 44 -12.22 -0.90 -9.50
C PRO A 44 -13.45 -0.33 -10.20
N LEU A 45 -13.31 0.87 -10.74
CA LEU A 45 -14.31 1.44 -11.64
C LEU A 45 -14.29 0.71 -12.98
N THR A 46 -15.46 0.32 -13.47
CA THR A 46 -15.64 -0.33 -14.77
C THR A 46 -16.72 0.39 -15.56
N VAL A 47 -16.48 0.55 -16.86
CA VAL A 47 -17.44 1.15 -17.79
C VAL A 47 -17.73 0.10 -18.86
N THR A 48 -19.01 -0.18 -19.10
CA THR A 48 -19.46 -1.17 -20.08
C THR A 48 -20.49 -0.55 -21.00
N ALA A 49 -20.34 -0.75 -22.32
CA ALA A 49 -21.35 -0.36 -23.29
C ALA A 49 -22.48 -1.40 -23.28
N SER A 50 -23.59 -1.06 -22.64
CA SER A 50 -24.78 -1.91 -22.50
C SER A 50 -25.67 -1.85 -23.75
N ALA A 51 -25.59 -0.75 -24.50
CA ALA A 51 -26.19 -0.62 -25.83
C ALA A 51 -25.29 0.22 -26.73
N ALA A 52 -25.15 -0.20 -28.00
CA ALA A 52 -24.41 0.55 -29.00
C ALA A 52 -25.25 1.71 -29.54
N LEU A 53 -24.60 2.85 -29.81
CA LEU A 53 -25.22 3.99 -30.48
C LEU A 53 -25.39 3.66 -31.97
N VAL A 54 -26.62 3.73 -32.48
CA VAL A 54 -26.95 3.39 -33.87
C VAL A 54 -27.57 4.58 -34.59
N PHE A 55 -26.80 5.20 -35.48
CA PHE A 55 -27.29 6.31 -36.30
C PHE A 55 -28.08 5.86 -37.53
N GLY A 56 -27.96 4.59 -37.94
CA GLY A 56 -28.51 4.11 -39.21
C GLY A 56 -27.68 4.59 -40.40
N THR A 57 -28.32 4.83 -41.54
CA THR A 57 -27.66 5.34 -42.74
C THR A 57 -27.34 6.82 -42.59
N ILE A 58 -26.06 7.17 -42.66
CA ILE A 58 -25.58 8.55 -42.63
C ILE A 58 -25.30 9.05 -44.05
N PHE A 59 -25.84 10.22 -44.39
CA PHE A 59 -25.54 10.91 -45.65
C PHE A 59 -24.55 12.05 -45.40
N GLN A 60 -23.56 12.18 -46.29
CA GLN A 60 -22.55 13.23 -46.19
C GLN A 60 -23.19 14.62 -46.21
N GLY A 61 -22.82 15.45 -45.23
CA GLY A 61 -23.33 16.83 -45.11
C GLY A 61 -24.75 16.95 -44.52
N VAL A 62 -25.41 15.84 -44.18
CA VAL A 62 -26.72 15.87 -43.51
C VAL A 62 -26.54 15.57 -42.03
N ALA A 63 -26.87 16.53 -41.18
CA ALA A 63 -26.83 16.34 -39.74
C ALA A 63 -27.79 15.22 -39.32
N SER A 64 -27.28 14.26 -38.54
CA SER A 64 -28.07 13.16 -37.98
C SER A 64 -27.95 13.18 -36.46
N SER A 65 -29.06 12.95 -35.78
CA SER A 65 -29.12 12.88 -34.32
C SER A 65 -29.94 11.67 -33.88
N VAL A 66 -29.57 11.11 -32.74
CA VAL A 66 -30.31 10.04 -32.07
C VAL A 66 -30.73 10.59 -30.71
N ALA A 67 -32.03 10.53 -30.42
CA ALA A 67 -32.57 10.94 -29.13
C ALA A 67 -32.18 9.95 -28.03
N GLU A 68 -31.85 10.46 -26.85
CA GLU A 68 -31.34 9.69 -25.70
C GLU A 68 -32.35 8.70 -25.11
N ASN A 69 -33.64 8.91 -25.35
CA ASN A 69 -34.74 8.08 -24.84
C ASN A 69 -35.22 7.02 -25.86
N THR A 70 -34.41 6.71 -26.87
CA THR A 70 -34.75 5.74 -27.91
C THR A 70 -33.92 4.47 -27.80
N ALA A 71 -34.37 3.38 -28.41
CA ALA A 71 -33.64 2.10 -28.43
C ALA A 71 -32.30 2.18 -29.18
N ASN A 72 -32.09 3.22 -29.99
CA ASN A 72 -30.87 3.43 -30.77
C ASN A 72 -29.80 4.23 -30.00
N ALA A 73 -30.14 4.74 -28.82
CA ALA A 73 -29.21 5.50 -27.99
C ALA A 73 -28.10 4.59 -27.46
N GLY A 74 -26.88 5.12 -27.42
CA GLY A 74 -25.77 4.46 -26.74
C GLY A 74 -25.97 4.52 -25.23
N VAL A 75 -25.85 3.37 -24.56
CA VAL A 75 -25.99 3.27 -23.10
C VAL A 75 -24.69 2.75 -22.51
N PHE A 76 -24.12 3.51 -21.59
CA PHE A 76 -22.92 3.14 -20.85
C PHE A 76 -23.26 2.93 -19.38
N THR A 77 -23.02 1.74 -18.88
CA THR A 77 -23.20 1.41 -17.47
C THR A 77 -21.86 1.52 -16.76
N ILE A 78 -21.87 2.25 -15.64
CA ILE A 78 -20.71 2.48 -14.80
C ILE A 78 -20.94 1.74 -13.49
N THR A 79 -19.98 0.92 -13.08
CA THR A 79 -20.00 0.25 -11.78
C THR A 79 -18.63 0.36 -11.09
N GLY A 80 -18.56 0.00 -9.81
CA GLY A 80 -17.33 0.06 -9.02
C GLY A 80 -17.43 1.03 -7.86
N GLN A 81 -16.32 1.67 -7.50
CA GLN A 81 -16.29 2.52 -6.32
C GLN A 81 -17.15 3.78 -6.47
N ALA A 82 -18.11 3.93 -5.56
CA ALA A 82 -18.97 5.11 -5.50
C ALA A 82 -18.14 6.38 -5.23
N THR A 83 -18.62 7.53 -5.70
CA THR A 83 -18.00 8.86 -5.52
C THR A 83 -16.60 9.04 -6.10
N SER A 84 -16.04 8.04 -6.80
CA SER A 84 -14.82 8.21 -7.58
C SER A 84 -15.12 8.94 -8.89
N GLY A 85 -14.25 9.88 -9.26
CA GLY A 85 -14.35 10.59 -10.54
C GLY A 85 -14.02 9.68 -11.72
N ILE A 86 -14.67 9.93 -12.87
CA ILE A 86 -14.51 9.15 -14.09
C ILE A 86 -14.22 10.12 -15.24
N SER A 87 -13.27 9.75 -16.09
CA SER A 87 -13.01 10.44 -17.37
C SER A 87 -13.14 9.42 -18.50
N ILE A 88 -13.95 9.74 -19.50
CA ILE A 88 -14.25 8.86 -20.64
C ILE A 88 -13.91 9.62 -21.91
N TYR A 89 -13.12 9.00 -22.79
CA TYR A 89 -12.93 9.46 -24.15
C TYR A 89 -13.93 8.74 -25.07
N MET A 90 -14.75 9.50 -25.78
CA MET A 90 -15.72 8.98 -26.73
C MET A 90 -15.27 9.38 -28.13
N GLN A 91 -15.08 8.39 -29.01
CA GLN A 91 -14.87 8.63 -30.42
C GLN A 91 -16.13 8.22 -31.18
N LEU A 92 -16.72 9.20 -31.86
CA LEU A 92 -17.81 8.95 -32.81
C LEU A 92 -17.20 8.63 -34.18
N PRO A 93 -17.80 7.68 -34.93
CA PRO A 93 -17.40 7.39 -36.31
C PRO A 93 -17.69 8.54 -37.27
#